data_AF-V4AV23-F1
#
_entry.id   AF-V4AV23-F1
#
_cell.length_a   1.000
_cell.length_b   1.000
_cell.length_c   1.000
_cell.angle_alpha   90.00
_cell.angle_beta   90.00
_cell.angle_gamma   90.00
#
_symmetry.space_group_name_H-M   'P 1'
#
loop_
_entity.id
_entity.type
_entity.pdbx_description
1 polymer ?
#
loop_
_entity_poly.entity_id
_entity_poly.type
_entity_poly.pdbx_seq_one_letter_code
_entity_poly.pdbx_strand_id
1 'polypeptide(L)' 'METKTEGLCTRSTTRKDLLVPKTLRTYCGDHAFSATTTVLWNNLPKHVKDANSVDIFYTRLKTQLFRPTCE' A
#
# COMPACT_ATOMS: atom_id res chain seq x y z
N MET A 1 4.27 21.96 -27.78
CA MET A 1 3.15 21.04 -27.43
C MET A 1 3.74 19.64 -27.42
N GLU A 2 4.17 19.14 -26.26
CA GLU A 2 4.75 17.80 -26.16
C GLU A 2 4.12 17.13 -24.93
N THR A 3 3.19 16.21 -25.15
CA THR A 3 2.61 15.38 -24.09
C THR A 3 3.47 14.13 -23.96
N LYS A 4 4.32 14.15 -22.92
CA LYS A 4 5.23 13.09 -22.52
C LYS A 4 4.47 11.77 -22.28
N THR A 5 4.87 10.75 -23.03
CA THR A 5 4.49 9.36 -22.86
C THR A 5 5.03 8.82 -21.54
N GLU A 6 4.18 8.27 -20.68
CA GLU A 6 4.62 7.46 -19.55
C GLU A 6 3.66 6.29 -19.32
N GLY A 7 4.11 5.10 -19.74
CA GLY A 7 3.43 3.83 -19.51
C GLY A 7 3.28 3.57 -18.01
N LEU A 8 2.05 3.29 -17.58
CA LEU A 8 1.69 2.97 -16.21
C LEU A 8 2.21 1.57 -15.85
N CYS A 9 3.50 1.45 -15.54
CA CYS A 9 4.03 0.23 -14.93
C CYS A 9 3.52 0.17 -13.48
N THR A 10 2.55 -0.71 -13.23
CA THR A 10 1.75 -0.74 -11.99
C THR A 10 2.47 -1.37 -10.79
N ARG A 11 3.72 -1.84 -10.93
CA ARG A 11 4.45 -2.54 -9.87
C ARG A 11 5.94 -2.26 -9.93
N SER A 12 6.53 -1.94 -8.77
CA SER A 12 7.98 -2.03 -8.61
C SER A 12 8.40 -3.50 -8.63
N THR A 13 9.39 -3.85 -9.44
CA THR A 13 9.89 -5.23 -9.61
C THR A 13 10.70 -5.75 -8.42
N THR A 14 11.18 -4.86 -7.56
CA THR A 14 12.14 -5.19 -6.49
C THR A 14 11.51 -5.24 -5.10
N ARG A 15 10.46 -4.44 -4.87
CA ARG A 15 9.61 -4.51 -3.69
C ARG A 15 8.19 -4.55 -4.22
N LYS A 16 7.37 -5.51 -3.78
CA LYS A 16 5.94 -5.65 -4.15
C LYS A 16 5.08 -4.49 -3.59
N ASP A 17 5.60 -3.28 -3.67
CA ASP A 17 5.01 -2.04 -3.22
C ASP A 17 4.15 -1.48 -4.35
N LEU A 18 2.98 -0.98 -3.97
CA LEU A 18 2.03 -0.37 -4.87
C LEU A 18 2.45 1.07 -5.16
N LEU A 19 2.18 1.52 -6.38
CA LEU A 19 2.40 2.92 -6.74
C LEU A 19 1.40 3.80 -5.98
N VAL A 20 1.90 4.73 -5.17
CA VAL A 20 1.06 5.71 -4.50
C VAL A 20 0.72 6.81 -5.51
N PRO A 21 -0.55 7.02 -5.87
CA PRO A 21 -0.94 8.06 -6.81
C PRO A 21 -0.64 9.44 -6.22
N LYS A 22 -0.05 10.32 -7.03
CA LYS A 22 0.15 11.73 -6.64
C LYS A 22 -1.20 12.43 -6.66
N THR A 23 -1.66 12.91 -5.51
CA THR A 23 -2.93 13.63 -5.43
C THR A 23 -2.67 15.12 -5.66
N LEU A 24 -3.54 15.77 -6.44
CA LEU A 24 -3.40 17.21 -6.75
C LEU A 24 -3.98 18.11 -5.64
N ARG A 25 -4.73 17.53 -4.70
CA ARG A 25 -5.29 18.20 -3.53
C ARG A 25 -4.85 17.46 -2.27
N THR A 26 -3.93 18.07 -1.54
CA THR A 26 -3.30 17.53 -0.32
C THR A 26 -4.27 17.26 0.83
N TYR A 27 -5.49 17.84 0.81
CA TYR A 27 -6.47 17.62 1.87
C TYR A 27 -7.43 16.46 1.55
N CYS A 28 -8.29 16.58 0.52
CA CYS A 28 -9.24 15.50 0.21
C CYS A 28 -8.64 14.34 -0.60
N GLY A 29 -7.59 14.60 -1.39
CA GLY A 29 -7.02 13.61 -2.28
C GLY A 29 -6.25 12.52 -1.53
N ASP A 30 -5.49 12.88 -0.50
CA ASP A 30 -4.66 11.95 0.26
C ASP A 30 -5.47 10.97 1.13
N HIS A 31 -6.69 11.37 1.50
CA HIS A 31 -7.68 10.51 2.17
C HIS A 31 -8.50 9.65 1.19
N ALA A 32 -8.32 9.80 -0.12
CA ALA A 32 -9.01 8.94 -1.08
C ALA A 32 -8.56 7.49 -0.88
N PHE A 33 -9.52 6.56 -0.97
CA PHE A 33 -9.25 5.13 -0.77
C PHE A 33 -8.08 4.61 -1.64
N SER A 34 -7.94 5.10 -2.88
CA SER A 34 -6.84 4.75 -3.79
C SER A 34 -5.46 5.21 -3.30
N ALA A 35 -5.37 6.37 -2.64
CA ALA A 35 -4.14 6.88 -2.05
C ALA A 35 -3.85 6.22 -0.70
N THR A 36 -4.83 6.20 0.21
CA THR A 36 -4.62 5.68 1.56
C THR A 36 -4.35 4.17 1.57
N THR A 37 -5.03 3.39 0.72
CA THR A 37 -4.83 1.93 0.66
C THR A 37 -3.45 1.56 0.13
N THR A 38 -2.93 2.29 -0.85
CA THR A 38 -1.59 2.04 -1.40
C THR A 38 -0.51 2.36 -0.38
N VAL A 39 -0.65 3.49 0.33
CA VAL A 39 0.22 3.84 1.47
C VAL A 39 0.15 2.79 2.57
N LEU A 40 -1.05 2.37 2.97
CA LEU A 40 -1.24 1.36 4.02
C LEU A 40 -0.56 0.04 3.63
N TRP A 41 -0.80 -0.47 2.42
CA TRP A 41 -0.17 -1.68 1.90
C TRP A 41 1.36 -1.59 1.87
N ASN A 42 1.90 -0.44 1.50
CA ASN A 42 3.35 -0.24 1.45
C ASN A 42 3.98 -0.28 2.84
N ASN A 43 3.29 0.25 3.84
CA ASN A 43 3.72 0.23 5.24
C ASN A 43 3.58 -1.15 5.91
N LEU A 44 2.87 -2.11 5.31
CA LEU A 44 2.81 -3.46 5.86
C LEU A 44 4.20 -4.12 5.89
N PRO A 45 4.50 -4.93 6.92
CA PRO A 45 5.69 -5.77 6.93
C PRO A 45 5.67 -6.82 5.80
N LYS A 46 6.86 -7.17 5.28
CA LYS A 46 7.01 -8.19 4.22
C LYS A 46 6.41 -9.54 4.60
N HIS A 47 6.57 -9.97 5.86
CA HIS A 47 6.00 -11.24 6.33
C HIS A 47 4.47 -11.29 6.29
N VAL A 48 3.78 -10.14 6.32
CA VAL A 48 2.33 -10.08 6.11
C VAL A 48 2.02 -10.17 4.61
N LYS A 49 2.74 -9.39 3.78
CA LYS A 49 2.55 -9.35 2.32
C LYS A 49 2.86 -10.68 1.61
N ASP A 50 3.84 -11.43 2.12
CA ASP A 50 4.29 -12.71 1.55
C ASP A 50 3.57 -13.94 2.15
N ALA A 51 2.36 -13.77 2.70
CA ALA A 51 1.57 -14.88 3.22
C ALA A 51 1.13 -15.85 2.11
N ASN A 52 1.27 -17.15 2.37
CA ASN A 52 0.99 -18.23 1.41
C ASN A 52 -0.51 -18.53 1.22
N SER A 53 -1.36 -18.05 2.14
CA SER A 53 -2.81 -18.22 2.10
C SER A 53 -3.49 -16.95 2.61
N VAL A 54 -4.74 -16.75 2.16
CA VAL A 54 -5.60 -15.64 2.56
C VAL A 54 -5.87 -15.66 4.07
N ASP A 55 -6.10 -16.83 4.68
CA ASP A 55 -6.34 -16.95 6.13
C ASP A 55 -5.14 -16.50 6.96
N ILE A 56 -3.94 -16.88 6.50
CA ILE A 56 -2.67 -16.49 7.12
C ILE A 56 -2.45 -14.99 6.97
N PHE A 57 -2.76 -14.44 5.79
CA PHE A 57 -2.71 -13.00 5.53
C PHE A 57 -3.61 -12.24 6.52
N TYR A 58 -4.89 -12.62 6.63
CA TYR A 58 -5.84 -11.98 7.54
C TYR A 58 -5.39 -12.06 9.00
N THR A 59 -4.90 -13.23 9.43
CA THR A 59 -4.42 -13.42 10.81
C THR A 59 -3.24 -12.50 11.10
N ARG A 60 -2.22 -12.50 10.23
CA ARG A 60 -1.02 -11.65 10.38
C ARG A 60 -1.37 -10.16 10.33
N LEU A 61 -2.26 -9.76 9.43
CA LEU A 61 -2.74 -8.38 9.31
C LEU A 61 -3.42 -7.93 10.60
N LYS A 62 -4.35 -8.75 11.13
CA LYS A 62 -5.05 -8.45 12.38
C LYS A 62 -4.06 -8.35 13.54
N THR A 63 -3.09 -9.26 13.64
CA THR A 63 -2.05 -9.19 14.68
C THR A 63 -1.20 -7.92 14.58
N GLN A 64 -0.86 -7.44 13.38
CA GLN A 64 -0.12 -6.19 13.23
C GLN A 64 -0.96 -4.96 13.60
N LEU A 65 -2.24 -4.94 13.22
CA LEU A 65 -3.11 -3.79 13.44
C LEU A 65 -3.59 -3.65 14.89
N PHE A 66 -3.80 -4.78 15.57
CA PHE A 66 -4.31 -4.84 16.96
C PHE A 66 -3.25 -5.36 17.92
N ARG A 67 -1.97 -5.20 17.58
CA ARG A 67 -0.89 -5.60 18.47
C ARG A 67 -1.02 -4.78 19.75
N PRO A 68 -1.17 -5.40 20.94
CA PRO A 68 -1.23 -4.65 22.17
C PRO A 68 0.09 -3.91 22.31
N THR A 69 0.04 -2.58 22.25
CA THR A 69 1.15 -1.74 22.66
C THR A 69 1.28 -1.94 24.16
N CYS A 70 2.32 -2.65 24.60
CA CYS A 70 2.70 -2.61 26.01
C CYS A 70 3.23 -1.19 26.28
N GLU A 71 2.37 -0.33 26.80
CA GLU A 71 2.77 0.84 27.59
C GLU A 71 2.87 0.45 29.07
#